data_AF-A0A6M1ZWH6-F1
#
_entry.id   AF-A0A6M1ZWH6-F1
#
_cell.length_a   1.000
_cell.length_b   1.000
_cell.length_c   1.000
_cell.angle_alpha   90.00
_cell.angle_beta   90.00
_cell.angle_gamma   90.00
#
_symmetry.space_group_name_H-M   'P 1'
#
loop_
_entity.id
_entity.type
_entity.pdbx_description
1 polymer ?
#
loop_
_entity_poly.entity_id
_entity_poly.type
_entity_poly.pdbx_seq_one_letter_code
_entity_poly.pdbx_strand_id
1 'polypeptide(L)'
;MDDLLTDKDEKIRKNWFYILIISSCYNFINGVIDLTNVYLKNNQAIPKLSMFIGYFFLVLWVVGAFVLFYHFSYKKMGVKFLLFYLIAKPLTLIAALYMAFKSHVYLQAYQYVLMFFSYLIFAFFYTYSIKLFKINKKIQNREV
;
A
#
# COMPACT_ATOMS: atom_id res chain seq x y z
N MET A 1 0.96 5.06 31.78
CA MET A 1 0.70 6.48 31.41
C MET A 1 -0.07 6.44 30.09
N ASP A 2 -1.24 5.81 30.12
CA ASP A 2 -1.81 5.10 28.95
C ASP A 2 -3.21 5.58 28.51
N ASP A 3 -3.80 6.59 29.15
CA ASP A 3 -5.20 6.98 28.91
C ASP A 3 -5.35 8.30 28.14
N LEU A 4 -4.88 8.36 26.89
CA LEU A 4 -5.06 9.56 26.05
C LEU A 4 -5.51 9.31 24.61
N LEU A 5 -5.78 8.06 24.21
CA LEU A 5 -6.47 7.77 22.95
C LEU A 5 -7.97 7.67 23.22
N THR A 6 -8.77 8.51 22.57
CA THR A 6 -10.23 8.31 22.60
C THR A 6 -10.59 7.02 21.87
N ASP A 7 -11.69 6.35 22.24
CA ASP A 7 -12.18 5.14 21.55
C ASP A 7 -12.29 5.32 20.03
N LYS A 8 -12.58 6.55 19.61
CA LYS A 8 -12.64 6.97 18.21
C LYS A 8 -11.28 6.89 17.51
N ASP A 9 -10.20 7.28 18.20
CA ASP A 9 -8.84 7.24 17.67
C ASP A 9 -8.34 5.79 17.54
N GLU A 10 -8.68 4.93 18.51
CA GLU A 10 -8.36 3.51 18.45
C GLU A 10 -9.11 2.82 17.31
N LYS A 11 -10.40 3.15 17.11
CA LYS A 11 -11.19 2.64 15.98
C LYS A 11 -10.60 3.05 14.63
N ILE A 12 -10.09 4.29 14.51
CA ILE A 12 -9.42 4.76 13.29
C ILE A 12 -8.12 3.97 13.03
N ARG A 13 -7.32 3.71 14.07
CA ARG A 13 -6.10 2.88 13.97
C ARG A 13 -6.43 1.45 13.52
N LYS A 14 -7.42 0.81 14.14
CA LYS A 14 -7.89 -0.56 13.78
C LYS A 14 -8.39 -0.61 12.34
N ASN A 15 -9.24 0.33 11.93
CA ASN A 15 -9.73 0.39 10.56
C ASN A 15 -8.61 0.63 9.54
N TRP A 16 -7.67 1.52 9.84
CA TRP A 16 -6.50 1.74 9.00
C TRP A 16 -5.67 0.47 8.84
N PHE A 17 -5.46 -0.27 9.94
CA PHE A 17 -4.74 -1.54 9.95
C PHE A 17 -5.48 -2.64 9.16
N TYR A 18 -6.81 -2.73 9.27
CA TYR A 18 -7.58 -3.65 8.43
C TYR A 18 -7.48 -3.32 6.95
N ILE A 19 -7.51 -2.05 6.58
CA ILE A 19 -7.32 -1.64 5.17
C ILE A 19 -5.90 -1.94 4.72
N LEU A 20 -4.89 -1.81 5.58
CA LEU A 20 -3.51 -2.20 5.29
C LEU A 20 -3.42 -3.71 4.96
N ILE A 21 -4.06 -4.56 5.76
CA ILE A 21 -4.12 -6.02 5.52
C ILE A 21 -4.80 -6.29 4.18
N ILE A 22 -6.00 -5.75 3.96
CA ILE A 22 -6.76 -5.96 2.72
C ILE A 22 -5.95 -5.49 1.50
N SER A 23 -5.32 -4.32 1.58
CA SER A 23 -4.47 -3.79 0.51
C SER A 23 -3.24 -4.67 0.27
N SER A 24 -2.62 -5.20 1.32
CA SER A 24 -1.46 -6.08 1.21
C SER A 24 -1.82 -7.41 0.54
N CYS A 25 -2.93 -8.05 0.97
CA CYS A 25 -3.46 -9.25 0.34
C CYS A 25 -3.80 -9.02 -1.13
N TYR A 26 -4.46 -7.90 -1.43
CA TYR A 26 -4.85 -7.53 -2.79
C TYR A 26 -3.63 -7.32 -3.71
N ASN A 27 -2.62 -6.57 -3.26
CA ASN A 27 -1.38 -6.39 -4.01
C ASN A 27 -0.59 -7.69 -4.15
N PHE A 28 -0.62 -8.56 -3.14
CA PHE A 28 0.02 -9.87 -3.21
C PHE A 28 -0.61 -10.73 -4.32
N ILE A 29 -1.94 -10.82 -4.33
CA ILE A 29 -2.70 -11.57 -5.34
C ILE A 29 -2.40 -11.02 -6.75
N ASN A 30 -2.50 -9.70 -6.95
CA ASN A 30 -2.21 -9.10 -8.25
C ASN A 30 -0.77 -9.30 -8.69
N GLY A 31 0.20 -9.14 -7.78
CA GLY A 31 1.60 -9.36 -8.12
C GLY A 31 1.88 -10.82 -8.48
N VAL A 32 1.23 -11.79 -7.82
CA VAL A 32 1.30 -13.21 -8.19
C VAL A 32 0.70 -13.44 -9.58
N ILE A 33 -0.46 -12.85 -9.87
CA ILE A 33 -1.11 -12.94 -11.20
C ILE A 33 -0.19 -12.36 -12.28
N ASP A 34 0.38 -11.18 -12.05
CA ASP A 34 1.25 -10.50 -13.01
C ASP A 34 2.55 -11.29 -13.25
N LEU A 35 3.22 -11.76 -12.18
CA LEU A 35 4.40 -12.64 -12.30
C LEU A 35 4.10 -13.92 -13.07
N THR A 36 2.94 -14.53 -12.81
CA THR A 36 2.51 -15.75 -13.49
C THR A 36 2.20 -15.48 -14.96
N ASN A 37 1.53 -14.38 -15.27
CA ASN A 37 1.24 -13.97 -16.65
C ASN A 37 2.52 -13.64 -17.43
N VAL A 38 3.49 -12.96 -16.81
CA VAL A 38 4.79 -12.69 -17.42
C VAL A 38 5.54 -14.00 -17.71
N TYR A 39 5.49 -14.95 -16.78
CA TYR A 39 6.09 -16.27 -16.96
C TYR A 39 5.43 -17.07 -18.09
N LEU A 40 4.10 -17.13 -18.12
CA LEU A 40 3.33 -17.82 -19.15
C LEU A 40 3.51 -17.18 -20.53
N LYS A 41 3.59 -15.85 -20.61
CA LYS A 41 3.74 -15.10 -21.87
C LYS A 41 5.16 -15.22 -22.46
N ASN A 42 6.18 -15.35 -21.61
CA ASN A 42 7.59 -15.42 -22.04
C ASN A 42 8.09 -16.86 -22.26
N ASN A 43 7.19 -17.85 -22.39
CA ASN A 43 7.46 -19.25 -22.78
C ASN A 43 8.90 -19.74 -22.50
N GLN A 44 9.12 -20.25 -21.29
CA GLN A 44 10.30 -21.02 -20.86
C GLN A 44 11.67 -20.31 -20.82
N ALA A 45 11.80 -19.05 -21.25
CA ALA A 45 13.08 -18.33 -21.21
C ALA A 45 13.45 -17.77 -19.82
N ILE A 46 12.51 -17.77 -18.86
CA ILE A 46 12.73 -17.26 -17.51
C ILE A 46 13.17 -18.41 -16.60
N PRO A 47 14.42 -18.42 -16.08
CA PRO A 47 14.88 -19.45 -15.16
C PRO A 47 13.93 -19.61 -13.97
N LYS A 48 13.67 -20.84 -13.53
CA LYS A 48 12.89 -21.13 -12.30
C LYS A 48 13.41 -20.33 -11.09
N LEU A 49 14.71 -20.08 -11.05
CA LEU A 49 15.37 -19.24 -10.04
C LEU A 49 14.86 -17.79 -10.06
N SER A 50 14.69 -17.17 -11.23
CA SER A 50 14.16 -15.79 -11.32
C SER A 50 12.69 -15.69 -10.91
N MET A 51 11.89 -16.73 -11.13
CA MET A 51 10.51 -16.79 -10.65
C MET A 51 10.45 -16.89 -9.11
N PHE A 52 11.31 -17.75 -8.52
CA PHE A 52 11.46 -17.86 -7.08
C PHE A 52 11.94 -16.54 -6.44
N ILE A 53 12.94 -15.89 -7.05
CA ILE A 53 13.42 -14.58 -6.63
C ILE A 53 12.30 -13.53 -6.70
N GLY A 54 11.48 -13.55 -7.77
CA GLY A 54 10.32 -12.66 -7.91
C GLY A 54 9.31 -12.83 -6.78
N TYR A 55 8.91 -14.06 -6.46
CA TYR A 55 8.02 -14.32 -5.33
C TYR A 55 8.66 -13.96 -3.98
N PHE A 56 9.95 -14.21 -3.80
CA PHE A 56 10.67 -13.84 -2.59
C PHE A 56 10.69 -12.33 -2.37
N PHE A 57 10.98 -11.53 -3.42
CA PHE A 57 10.90 -10.07 -3.33
C PHE A 57 9.49 -9.58 -3.06
N LEU A 58 8.48 -10.23 -3.61
CA LEU A 58 7.08 -9.89 -3.40
C LEU A 58 6.67 -10.12 -1.94
N VAL A 59 7.08 -11.26 -1.34
CA VAL A 59 6.90 -11.53 0.08
C VAL A 59 7.66 -10.53 0.95
N LEU A 60 8.94 -10.25 0.65
CA LEU A 60 9.73 -9.25 1.37
C LEU A 60 9.10 -7.86 1.30
N TRP A 61 8.55 -7.49 0.15
CA TRP A 61 7.91 -6.20 -0.02
C TRP A 61 6.62 -6.10 0.82
N VAL A 62 5.79 -7.14 0.82
CA VAL A 62 4.57 -7.19 1.64
C VAL A 62 4.91 -7.17 3.13
N VAL A 63 5.82 -8.03 3.60
CA VAL A 63 6.21 -8.10 5.01
C VAL A 63 6.92 -6.81 5.45
N GLY A 64 7.86 -6.32 4.64
CA GLY A 64 8.59 -5.09 4.90
C GLY A 64 7.68 -3.86 4.96
N ALA A 65 6.74 -3.75 4.01
CA ALA A 65 5.70 -2.72 4.06
C ALA A 65 4.88 -2.86 5.35
N PHE A 66 4.41 -4.06 5.68
CA PHE A 66 3.60 -4.29 6.86
C PHE A 66 4.30 -3.89 8.16
N VAL A 67 5.57 -4.27 8.32
CA VAL A 67 6.38 -3.94 9.50
C VAL A 67 6.65 -2.44 9.57
N LEU A 68 7.03 -1.79 8.45
CA LEU A 68 7.24 -0.34 8.41
C LEU A 68 5.96 0.41 8.76
N PHE A 69 4.84 0.07 8.11
CA PHE A 69 3.55 0.70 8.33
C PHE A 69 3.04 0.49 9.76
N TYR A 70 3.20 -0.72 10.33
CA TYR A 70 2.86 -0.99 11.72
C TYR A 70 3.75 -0.19 12.68
N HIS A 71 5.07 -0.19 12.49
CA HIS A 71 5.98 0.55 13.36
C HIS A 71 5.72 2.05 13.33
N PHE A 72 5.47 2.61 12.15
CA PHE A 72 5.21 4.04 11.96
C PHE A 72 3.78 4.45 12.34
N SER A 73 2.80 3.55 12.33
CA SER A 73 1.46 3.91 12.83
C SER A 73 1.43 4.03 14.36
N TYR A 74 2.30 3.30 15.08
CA TYR A 74 2.30 3.23 16.54
C TYR A 74 3.45 3.96 17.27
N LYS A 75 4.52 4.39 16.57
CA LYS A 75 5.61 5.20 17.19
C LYS A 75 5.67 6.65 16.71
N LYS A 76 6.27 7.54 17.52
CA LYS A 76 6.47 8.99 17.25
C LYS A 76 7.03 9.34 15.87
N MET A 77 7.90 8.51 15.29
CA MET A 77 8.44 8.73 13.94
C MET A 77 7.38 8.64 12.83
N GLY A 78 6.18 8.16 13.17
CA GLY A 78 5.03 8.00 12.30
C GLY A 78 4.60 9.24 11.56
N VAL A 79 4.69 10.42 12.17
CA VAL A 79 4.19 11.67 11.58
C VAL A 79 5.00 12.05 10.34
N LYS A 80 6.34 11.98 10.40
CA LYS A 80 7.23 12.30 9.27
C LYS A 80 7.07 11.28 8.14
N PHE A 81 6.96 9.99 8.49
CA PHE A 81 6.76 8.91 7.52
C PHE A 81 5.39 9.00 6.84
N LEU A 82 4.31 9.21 7.61
CA LEU A 82 2.96 9.40 7.07
C LEU A 82 2.91 10.63 6.16
N LEU A 83 3.57 11.73 6.53
CA LEU A 83 3.65 12.92 5.67
C LEU A 83 4.35 12.62 4.34
N PHE A 84 5.53 11.99 4.40
CA PHE A 84 6.24 11.56 3.19
C PHE A 84 5.37 10.65 2.33
N TYR A 85 4.71 9.65 2.93
CA TYR A 85 3.84 8.73 2.23
C TYR A 85 2.63 9.43 1.57
N LEU A 86 2.00 10.37 2.29
CA LEU A 86 0.88 11.16 1.79
C LEU A 86 1.27 12.04 0.59
N ILE A 87 2.53 12.46 0.48
CA ILE A 87 3.04 13.24 -0.67
C ILE A 87 3.50 12.31 -1.80
N ALA A 88 4.28 11.28 -1.46
CA ALA A 88 4.88 10.37 -2.42
C ALA A 88 3.84 9.57 -3.19
N LYS A 89 2.76 9.11 -2.54
CA LYS A 89 1.76 8.27 -3.19
C LYS A 89 0.99 8.98 -4.32
N PRO A 90 0.42 10.19 -4.12
CA PRO A 90 -0.17 10.95 -5.21
C PRO A 90 0.79 11.18 -6.38
N LEU A 91 2.07 11.49 -6.10
CA LEU A 91 3.08 11.64 -7.14
C LEU A 91 3.29 10.34 -7.93
N THR A 92 3.39 9.20 -7.25
CA THR A 92 3.50 7.89 -7.93
C THR A 92 2.27 7.56 -8.76
N LEU A 93 1.07 7.96 -8.31
CA LEU A 93 -0.18 7.75 -9.04
C LEU A 93 -0.22 8.58 -10.32
N ILE A 94 0.17 9.85 -10.25
CA ILE A 94 0.25 10.75 -11.41
C ILE A 94 1.26 10.20 -12.42
N ALA A 95 2.44 9.75 -11.97
CA ALA A 95 3.44 9.15 -12.83
C ALA A 95 2.94 7.86 -13.51
N ALA A 96 2.23 7.00 -12.77
CA ALA A 96 1.65 5.77 -13.30
C ALA A 96 0.57 6.07 -14.36
N LEU A 97 -0.32 7.04 -14.10
CA LEU A 97 -1.31 7.49 -15.06
C LEU A 97 -0.66 8.06 -16.33
N TYR A 98 0.36 8.90 -16.18
CA TYR A 98 1.12 9.45 -17.30
C TYR A 98 1.76 8.35 -18.17
N MET A 99 2.38 7.35 -17.55
CA MET A 99 2.93 6.20 -18.28
C MET A 99 1.83 5.37 -18.97
N ALA A 100 0.69 5.16 -18.31
CA ALA A 100 -0.44 4.44 -18.90
C ALA A 100 -0.97 5.14 -20.16
N PHE A 101 -1.19 6.47 -20.10
CA PHE A 101 -1.65 7.24 -21.27
C PHE A 101 -0.66 7.21 -22.43
N LYS A 102 0.65 7.22 -22.14
CA LYS A 102 1.69 7.16 -23.18
C LYS A 102 1.80 5.78 -23.84
N SER A 103 1.48 4.72 -23.11
CA SER A 103 1.74 3.35 -23.54
C SER A 103 0.72 2.79 -24.56
N HIS A 104 -0.39 3.48 -24.83
CA HIS A 104 -1.49 3.00 -25.69
C HIS A 104 -1.91 1.54 -25.41
N VAL A 105 -1.78 1.10 -24.15
CA VAL A 105 -2.12 -0.28 -23.77
C VAL A 105 -3.63 -0.41 -23.66
N TYR A 106 -4.23 -1.14 -24.59
CA TYR A 106 -5.62 -1.58 -24.47
C TYR A 106 -5.72 -2.59 -23.33
N LEU A 107 -6.31 -2.16 -22.21
CA LEU A 107 -6.59 -3.04 -21.08
C LEU A 107 -7.76 -3.98 -21.40
N GLN A 108 -7.67 -5.22 -20.91
CA GLN A 108 -8.77 -6.17 -20.97
C GLN A 108 -9.86 -5.81 -19.95
N ALA A 109 -11.11 -6.23 -20.17
CA ALA A 109 -12.26 -5.85 -19.34
C ALA A 109 -12.04 -6.10 -17.83
N TYR A 110 -11.45 -7.24 -17.44
CA TYR A 110 -11.16 -7.54 -16.04
C TYR A 110 -10.06 -6.64 -15.44
N GLN A 111 -9.14 -6.11 -16.25
CA GLN A 111 -8.07 -5.23 -15.79
C GLN A 111 -8.64 -3.85 -15.39
N TYR A 112 -9.68 -3.37 -16.08
CA TYR A 112 -10.40 -2.17 -15.65
C TYR A 112 -11.09 -2.36 -14.29
N VAL A 113 -11.67 -3.55 -14.06
CA VAL A 113 -12.29 -3.91 -12.78
C VAL A 113 -11.25 -3.94 -11.66
N LEU A 114 -10.11 -4.61 -11.88
CA LEU A 114 -8.99 -4.62 -10.93
C LEU A 114 -8.46 -3.20 -10.68
N MET A 115 -8.35 -2.38 -11.72
CA MET A 115 -7.90 -1.00 -11.57
C MET A 115 -8.88 -0.18 -10.72
N PHE A 116 -10.19 -0.34 -10.91
CA PHE A 116 -11.21 0.31 -10.09
C PHE A 116 -11.12 -0.07 -8.61
N PHE A 117 -10.98 -1.37 -8.30
CA PHE A 117 -10.79 -1.83 -6.91
C PHE A 117 -9.49 -1.30 -6.30
N SER A 118 -8.40 -1.24 -7.07
CA SER A 118 -7.14 -0.63 -6.63
C SER A 118 -7.34 0.83 -6.21
N TYR A 119 -8.07 1.61 -7.00
CA TYR A 119 -8.36 3.01 -6.68
C TYR A 119 -9.26 3.17 -5.46
N LEU A 120 -10.26 2.29 -5.28
CA LEU A 120 -11.10 2.29 -4.08
C LEU A 120 -10.30 1.99 -2.82
N ILE A 121 -9.52 0.90 -2.82
CA ILE A 121 -8.65 0.53 -1.69
C ILE A 121 -7.69 1.69 -1.39
N PHE A 122 -7.11 2.30 -2.42
CA PHE A 122 -6.24 3.47 -2.29
C PHE A 122 -6.96 4.65 -1.63
N ALA A 123 -8.17 5.01 -2.09
CA ALA A 123 -8.93 6.13 -1.55
C ALA A 123 -9.27 5.94 -0.06
N PHE A 124 -9.70 4.74 0.32
CA PHE A 124 -9.95 4.40 1.71
C PHE A 124 -8.67 4.46 2.54
N PHE A 125 -7.60 3.80 2.07
CA PHE A 125 -6.32 3.78 2.77
C PHE A 125 -5.74 5.19 2.97
N TYR A 126 -5.80 6.03 1.93
CA TYR A 126 -5.33 7.41 1.97
C TYR A 126 -6.13 8.26 2.97
N THR A 127 -7.47 8.14 2.94
CA THR A 127 -8.36 8.86 3.87
C THR A 127 -8.07 8.50 5.32
N TYR A 128 -7.90 7.21 5.63
CA TYR A 128 -7.55 6.77 6.97
C TYR A 128 -6.12 7.15 7.37
N SER A 129 -5.19 7.22 6.41
CA SER A 129 -3.82 7.70 6.64
C SER A 129 -3.79 9.19 7.04
N ILE A 130 -4.63 10.04 6.43
CA ILE A 130 -4.79 11.44 6.84
C ILE A 130 -5.36 11.53 8.26
N LYS A 131 -6.38 10.73 8.59
CA LYS A 131 -6.96 10.69 9.94
C LYS A 131 -5.91 10.26 10.97
N LEU A 132 -5.13 9.23 10.66
CA LEU A 132 -4.06 8.73 11.50
C LEU A 132 -2.94 9.76 11.69
N PHE A 133 -2.58 10.50 10.63
CA PHE A 133 -1.63 11.62 10.71
C PHE A 133 -2.10 12.70 11.69
N LYS A 134 -3.39 13.08 11.65
CA LYS A 134 -3.96 14.06 12.59
C LYS A 134 -3.89 13.56 14.04
N ILE A 135 -4.15 12.28 14.28
CA ILE A 135 -4.05 11.65 15.61
C ILE A 135 -2.60 11.67 16.09
N ASN A 136 -1.66 11.19 15.26
CA ASN A 136 -0.25 11.13 15.63
C ASN A 136 0.36 12.53 15.86
N LYS A 137 -0.07 13.55 15.08
CA LYS A 137 0.33 14.95 15.29
C LYS A 137 -0.20 15.51 16.62
N LYS A 138 -1.45 15.18 16.99
CA LYS A 138 -2.02 15.59 18.29
C LYS A 138 -1.25 15.00 19.47
N ILE A 139 -0.84 13.73 19.37
CA ILE A 139 -0.03 13.07 20.41
C ILE A 139 1.34 13.74 20.50
N GLN A 140 2.01 13.96 19.37
CA GLN A 140 3.33 14.61 19.34
C GLN A 140 3.31 16.01 19.96
N ASN A 141 2.28 16.81 19.69
CA ASN A 141 2.17 18.19 20.20
C ASN A 141 1.84 18.27 21.71
N ARG A 142 1.44 17.17 22.35
CA ARG A 142 1.11 17.14 23.79
C ARG A 142 2.28 16.70 24.67
N GLU A 143 3.32 16.14 24.05
CA GLU A 143 4.53 15.67 24.72
C GLU A 143 5.70 16.66 24.60
N VAL A 144 5.45 17.83 24.00
CA VAL A 144 6.34 19.00 23.96
C VAL A 144 5.80 20.02 24.94
#